data_AF-A0A8J9VQJ1-F1
#
_entry.id   AF-A0A8J9VQJ1-F1
#
_cell.length_a   1.000
_cell.length_b   1.000
_cell.length_c   1.000
_cell.angle_alpha   90.00
_cell.angle_beta   90.00
_cell.angle_gamma   90.00
#
_symmetry.space_group_name_H-M   'P 1'
#
loop_
_entity.id
_entity.type
_entity.pdbx_description
1 polymer ?
#
loop_
_entity_poly.entity_id
_entity_poly.type
_entity_poly.pdbx_seq_one_letter_code
_entity_poly.pdbx_strand_id
1 'polypeptide(L)'
;MKISLFRNDYNKDVSYIKEGQDADMAFCANLRSKGIMMYVSNEKILGHLVNPETFDITRTNPDIYQVMENKIEWEDRYLSPEYDSNFVEGRNHSMPCPDVYWFPIVSARFCKEWIEVMEAFGKWSDGSNNDQRLEGGYEAVPTRDIHMKQVGLDKQWLYILKEYVRPLQELVFTGYYHNPPVSVMNFVVRYRPDEQPSLRPHHDSSTYTINIALNTPHDDYEGGGCRFIRYNCSVRDTKRGWMLMHPGRLTHFHEGLRVTEGTRYIMISFVDP
;
A
#
# COMPACT_ATOMS: atom_id res chain seq x y z
N MET A 1 -38.62 -38.00 40.70
CA MET A 1 -39.08 -36.69 40.19
C MET A 1 -39.12 -36.78 38.67
N LYS A 2 -40.29 -36.66 38.02
CA LYS A 2 -40.41 -36.77 36.55
C LYS A 2 -39.81 -35.51 35.92
N ILE A 3 -38.67 -35.63 35.24
CA ILE A 3 -37.96 -34.56 34.51
C ILE A 3 -38.85 -33.91 33.42
N SER A 4 -39.94 -34.58 33.02
CA SER A 4 -40.91 -34.08 32.05
C SER A 4 -41.73 -32.88 32.51
N LEU A 5 -41.72 -32.52 33.80
CA LEU A 5 -42.46 -31.36 34.35
C LEU A 5 -41.80 -29.99 34.08
N PHE A 6 -40.59 -29.96 33.51
CA PHE A 6 -39.87 -28.71 33.20
C PHE A 6 -39.82 -28.35 31.72
N ARG A 7 -40.39 -29.18 30.83
CA ARG A 7 -40.59 -28.79 29.43
C ARG A 7 -41.93 -28.07 29.30
N ASN A 8 -41.94 -26.79 29.63
CA ASN A 8 -42.98 -25.91 29.10
C ASN A 8 -42.80 -25.84 27.58
N ASP A 9 -43.87 -26.07 26.83
CA ASP A 9 -44.00 -25.68 25.43
C ASP A 9 -44.03 -24.15 25.34
N TYR A 10 -42.92 -23.50 25.72
CA TYR A 10 -42.74 -22.08 25.45
C TYR A 10 -42.68 -21.93 23.94
N ASN A 11 -43.56 -21.08 23.42
CA ASN A 11 -43.56 -20.67 22.03
C ASN A 11 -42.12 -20.29 21.64
N LYS A 12 -41.50 -21.10 20.77
CA LYS A 12 -40.05 -21.04 20.49
C LYS A 12 -39.68 -19.85 19.61
N ASP A 13 -40.62 -18.99 19.28
CA ASP A 13 -40.42 -17.85 18.39
C ASP A 13 -39.42 -16.86 18.99
N VAL A 14 -38.21 -16.85 18.45
CA VAL A 14 -37.16 -15.89 18.80
C VAL A 14 -37.58 -14.52 18.27
N SER A 15 -37.55 -13.50 19.13
CA SER A 15 -37.82 -12.12 18.74
C SER A 15 -36.52 -11.30 18.74
N TYR A 16 -36.40 -10.42 17.76
CA TYR A 16 -35.35 -9.41 17.63
C TYR A 16 -35.85 -8.00 17.96
N ILE A 17 -37.10 -7.88 18.44
CA ILE A 17 -37.74 -6.59 18.71
C ILE A 17 -38.05 -6.51 20.20
N LYS A 18 -37.52 -5.47 20.84
CA LYS A 18 -37.85 -5.08 22.22
C LYS A 18 -37.66 -3.58 22.38
N GLU A 19 -38.64 -2.93 22.99
CA GLU A 19 -38.60 -1.47 23.21
C GLU A 19 -37.36 -1.06 24.01
N GLY A 20 -36.68 -0.01 23.55
CA GLY A 20 -35.46 0.52 24.18
C GLY A 20 -34.20 -0.34 24.00
N GLN A 21 -34.21 -1.35 23.11
CA GLN A 21 -33.04 -2.19 22.82
C GLN A 21 -32.81 -2.28 21.30
N ASP A 22 -31.55 -2.36 20.88
CA ASP A 22 -31.22 -2.76 19.51
C ASP A 22 -31.51 -4.26 19.29
N ALA A 23 -31.42 -4.69 18.04
CA ALA A 23 -31.78 -6.05 17.62
C ALA A 23 -30.94 -7.14 18.31
N ASP A 24 -29.64 -6.92 18.52
CA ASP A 24 -28.73 -7.89 19.13
C ASP A 24 -29.00 -8.01 20.62
N MET A 25 -29.20 -6.88 21.30
CA MET A 25 -29.63 -6.86 22.70
C MET A 25 -31.02 -7.49 22.90
N ALA A 26 -31.97 -7.20 22.00
CA ALA A 26 -33.33 -7.74 22.04
C ALA A 26 -33.34 -9.26 21.85
N PHE A 27 -32.56 -9.77 20.90
CA PHE A 27 -32.32 -11.19 20.69
C PHE A 27 -31.81 -11.86 21.98
N CYS A 28 -30.74 -11.31 22.56
CA CYS A 28 -30.17 -11.83 23.79
C CYS A 28 -31.17 -11.79 24.96
N ALA A 29 -31.97 -10.73 25.06
CA ALA A 29 -32.99 -10.58 26.09
C ALA A 29 -34.13 -11.61 25.94
N ASN A 30 -34.53 -11.92 24.71
CA ASN A 30 -35.57 -12.91 24.42
C ASN A 30 -35.12 -14.33 24.79
N LEU A 31 -33.87 -14.71 24.49
CA LEU A 31 -33.35 -16.02 24.88
C LEU A 31 -33.25 -16.18 26.39
N ARG A 32 -32.78 -15.13 27.09
CA ARG A 32 -32.71 -15.12 28.57
C ARG A 32 -34.08 -15.25 29.22
N SER A 33 -35.12 -14.58 28.71
CA SER A 33 -36.47 -14.66 29.30
C SER A 33 -37.11 -16.05 29.16
N LYS A 34 -36.62 -16.86 28.21
CA LYS A 34 -37.05 -18.25 28.00
C LYS A 34 -36.16 -19.29 28.69
N GLY A 35 -35.14 -18.86 29.44
CA GLY A 35 -34.18 -19.75 30.09
C GLY A 35 -33.28 -20.52 29.12
N ILE A 36 -33.10 -20.02 27.89
CA ILE A 36 -32.21 -20.62 26.88
C ILE A 36 -30.80 -20.06 27.11
N MET A 37 -29.83 -20.96 27.33
CA MET A 37 -28.42 -20.59 27.49
C MET A 37 -27.80 -20.20 26.14
N MET A 38 -27.03 -19.10 26.14
CA MET A 38 -26.22 -18.67 25.00
C MET A 38 -24.76 -19.07 25.28
N TYR A 39 -24.24 -20.01 24.50
CA TYR A 39 -22.88 -20.54 24.68
C TYR A 39 -21.89 -19.78 23.79
N VAL A 40 -20.70 -19.53 24.32
CA VAL A 40 -19.55 -19.00 23.58
C VAL A 40 -18.38 -19.94 23.84
N SER A 41 -17.70 -20.40 22.78
CA SER A 41 -16.49 -21.21 22.89
C SER A 41 -15.30 -20.40 22.39
N ASN A 42 -14.24 -20.39 23.19
CA ASN A 42 -12.93 -19.87 22.85
C ASN A 42 -11.86 -20.98 22.86
N GLU A 43 -12.28 -22.25 22.74
CA GLU A 43 -11.37 -23.40 22.74
C GLU A 43 -10.52 -23.51 21.46
N LYS A 44 -10.95 -22.83 20.39
CA LYS A 44 -10.24 -22.74 19.11
C LYS A 44 -10.27 -21.30 18.61
N ILE A 45 -9.23 -20.92 17.87
CA ILE A 45 -9.23 -19.69 17.09
C ILE A 45 -10.17 -19.91 15.90
N LEU A 46 -11.30 -19.20 15.88
CA LEU A 46 -12.27 -19.25 14.78
C LEU A 46 -12.08 -18.10 13.78
N GLY A 47 -11.45 -17.02 14.19
CA GLY A 47 -11.21 -15.82 13.39
C GLY A 47 -11.06 -14.60 14.29
N HIS A 48 -11.23 -13.42 13.70
CA HIS A 48 -11.22 -12.13 14.38
C HIS A 48 -12.37 -11.25 13.88
N LEU A 49 -12.58 -10.13 14.58
CA LEU A 49 -13.55 -9.11 14.19
C LEU A 49 -12.83 -7.98 13.45
N VAL A 50 -13.42 -7.52 12.35
CA VAL A 50 -12.98 -6.31 11.65
C VAL A 50 -13.47 -5.06 12.38
N ASN A 51 -12.74 -3.97 12.24
CA ASN A 51 -13.14 -2.65 12.70
C ASN A 51 -13.86 -1.88 11.57
N PRO A 52 -15.18 -1.68 11.65
CA PRO A 52 -15.94 -0.94 10.63
C PRO A 52 -15.96 0.58 10.86
N GLU A 53 -15.48 1.09 11.99
CA GLU A 53 -15.71 2.49 12.41
C GLU A 53 -15.14 3.53 11.45
N THR A 54 -14.03 3.21 10.78
CA THR A 54 -13.31 4.11 9.88
C THR A 54 -13.48 3.74 8.40
N PHE A 55 -14.39 2.82 8.08
CA PHE A 55 -14.57 2.33 6.71
C PHE A 55 -15.43 3.28 5.86
N ASP A 56 -14.77 4.11 5.06
CA ASP A 56 -15.42 5.11 4.20
C ASP A 56 -15.78 4.54 2.82
N ILE A 57 -17.03 4.10 2.66
CA ILE A 57 -17.57 3.54 1.41
C ILE A 57 -17.64 4.53 0.24
N THR A 58 -17.43 5.83 0.48
CA THR A 58 -17.49 6.86 -0.57
C THR A 58 -16.18 6.98 -1.34
N ARG A 59 -15.10 6.38 -0.83
CA ARG A 59 -13.78 6.36 -1.48
C ARG A 59 -13.75 5.41 -2.67
N THR A 60 -12.94 5.75 -3.67
CA THR A 60 -12.48 4.76 -4.66
C THR A 60 -11.60 3.74 -3.94
N ASN A 61 -11.95 2.45 -4.05
CA ASN A 61 -11.26 1.33 -3.39
C ASN A 61 -11.03 1.55 -1.88
N PRO A 62 -12.11 1.58 -1.05
CA PRO A 62 -12.01 1.90 0.39
C PRO A 62 -11.04 1.02 1.18
N ASP A 63 -10.93 -0.25 0.80
CA ASP A 63 -10.05 -1.24 1.41
C ASP A 63 -8.57 -0.79 1.44
N ILE A 64 -8.11 -0.01 0.45
CA ILE A 64 -6.73 0.50 0.39
C ILE A 64 -6.37 1.33 1.63
N TYR A 65 -7.34 2.03 2.20
CA TYR A 65 -7.13 2.97 3.30
C TYR A 65 -7.01 2.31 4.68
N GLN A 66 -7.23 0.99 4.75
CA GLN A 66 -7.47 0.23 5.99
C GLN A 66 -6.22 -0.45 6.58
N VAL A 67 -5.01 -0.10 6.11
CA VAL A 67 -3.75 -0.76 6.54
C VAL A 67 -3.49 -0.69 8.05
N MET A 68 -4.05 0.31 8.73
CA MET A 68 -3.87 0.50 10.17
C MET A 68 -4.99 -0.16 10.99
N GLU A 69 -6.25 -0.05 10.54
CA GLU A 69 -7.43 -0.47 11.29
C GLU A 69 -7.81 -1.94 11.05
N ASN A 70 -7.62 -2.45 9.84
CA ASN A 70 -7.92 -3.83 9.43
C ASN A 70 -6.69 -4.46 8.76
N LYS A 71 -5.57 -4.46 9.50
CA LYS A 71 -4.25 -4.87 9.00
C LYS A 71 -4.24 -6.28 8.39
N ILE A 72 -4.88 -7.26 9.04
CA ILE A 72 -4.85 -8.66 8.59
C ILE A 72 -5.51 -8.79 7.20
N GLU A 73 -6.70 -8.21 7.01
CA GLU A 73 -7.39 -8.16 5.73
C GLU A 73 -6.57 -7.41 4.68
N TRP A 74 -5.93 -6.32 5.10
CA TRP A 74 -5.13 -5.49 4.21
C TRP A 74 -3.91 -6.26 3.70
N GLU A 75 -3.18 -6.93 4.59
CA GLU A 75 -2.00 -7.73 4.25
C GLU A 75 -2.35 -8.84 3.26
N ASP A 76 -3.41 -9.61 3.52
CA ASP A 76 -3.88 -10.70 2.65
C ASP A 76 -4.22 -10.21 1.22
N ARG A 77 -4.77 -9.00 1.10
CA ARG A 77 -5.18 -8.43 -0.20
C ARG A 77 -4.04 -7.74 -0.94
N TYR A 78 -3.15 -7.06 -0.21
CA TYR A 78 -2.29 -6.03 -0.78
C TYR A 78 -0.80 -6.28 -0.66
N LEU A 79 -0.33 -7.16 0.23
CA LEU A 79 1.06 -7.59 0.19
C LEU A 79 1.29 -8.57 -0.95
N SER A 80 2.52 -8.57 -1.46
CA SER A 80 2.93 -9.62 -2.39
C SER A 80 2.87 -10.98 -1.68
N PRO A 81 2.36 -12.05 -2.33
CA PRO A 81 2.48 -13.41 -1.80
C PRO A 81 3.95 -13.84 -1.57
N GLU A 82 4.90 -13.16 -2.22
CA GLU A 82 6.34 -13.38 -2.06
C GLU A 82 6.97 -12.46 -1.01
N TYR A 83 6.20 -11.59 -0.33
CA TYR A 83 6.75 -10.60 0.61
C TYR A 83 7.54 -11.27 1.75
N ASP A 84 6.96 -12.26 2.43
CA ASP A 84 7.62 -12.97 3.54
C ASP A 84 8.86 -13.74 3.08
N SER A 85 8.85 -14.17 1.82
CA SER A 85 9.97 -14.89 1.26
C SER A 85 11.26 -14.05 1.23
N ASN A 86 11.16 -12.71 1.29
CA ASN A 86 12.33 -11.83 1.42
C ASN A 86 13.12 -12.07 2.72
N PHE A 87 12.49 -12.55 3.79
CA PHE A 87 13.13 -12.70 5.10
C PHE A 87 13.68 -14.12 5.36
N VAL A 88 13.64 -14.99 4.36
CA VAL A 88 14.24 -16.33 4.45
C VAL A 88 15.75 -16.20 4.61
N GLU A 89 16.30 -16.83 5.66
CA GLU A 89 17.73 -16.79 5.95
C GLU A 89 18.57 -17.28 4.75
N GLY A 90 19.62 -16.54 4.42
CA GLY A 90 20.51 -16.87 3.30
C GLY A 90 19.95 -16.55 1.90
N ARG A 91 18.78 -15.91 1.79
CA ARG A 91 18.27 -15.44 0.50
C ARG A 91 19.21 -14.42 -0.12
N ASN A 92 19.60 -14.66 -1.37
CA ASN A 92 20.30 -13.66 -2.17
C ASN A 92 19.28 -12.74 -2.84
N HIS A 93 19.27 -11.46 -2.45
CA HIS A 93 18.36 -10.48 -3.02
C HIS A 93 18.80 -10.08 -4.44
N SER A 94 17.83 -9.88 -5.32
CA SER A 94 18.10 -9.40 -6.67
C SER A 94 18.71 -8.01 -6.61
N MET A 95 19.87 -7.83 -7.26
CA MET A 95 20.59 -6.56 -7.35
C MET A 95 20.90 -6.26 -8.82
N PRO A 96 19.93 -5.77 -9.62
CA PRO A 96 20.10 -5.60 -11.07
C PRO A 96 21.19 -4.57 -11.45
N CYS A 97 21.51 -3.62 -10.57
CA CYS A 97 22.64 -2.71 -10.68
C CYS A 97 23.35 -2.62 -9.33
N PRO A 98 24.64 -2.21 -9.27
CA PRO A 98 25.36 -2.06 -8.00
C PRO A 98 24.60 -1.20 -6.99
N ASP A 99 24.36 -1.73 -5.79
CA ASP A 99 23.58 -1.11 -4.69
C ASP A 99 22.16 -0.68 -5.07
N VAL A 100 21.59 -1.30 -6.11
CA VAL A 100 20.18 -1.18 -6.49
C VAL A 100 19.51 -2.53 -6.24
N TYR A 101 18.78 -2.64 -5.14
CA TYR A 101 18.09 -3.85 -4.72
C TYR A 101 16.69 -3.93 -5.29
N TRP A 102 16.15 -5.14 -5.46
CA TRP A 102 14.83 -5.34 -6.07
C TRP A 102 14.02 -6.42 -5.34
N PHE A 103 12.87 -6.01 -4.78
CA PHE A 103 12.05 -6.85 -3.91
C PHE A 103 10.60 -6.94 -4.38
N PRO A 104 9.94 -8.11 -4.31
CA PRO A 104 8.48 -8.18 -4.33
C PRO A 104 7.93 -7.55 -3.05
N ILE A 105 6.98 -6.61 -3.16
CA ILE A 105 6.42 -5.94 -1.98
C ILE A 105 4.89 -5.92 -1.95
N VAL A 106 4.24 -5.60 -3.07
CA VAL A 106 2.78 -5.42 -3.12
C VAL A 106 2.14 -6.31 -4.17
N SER A 107 0.86 -6.62 -3.98
CA SER A 107 0.09 -7.49 -4.87
C SER A 107 -0.30 -6.78 -6.17
N ALA A 108 -0.71 -7.56 -7.18
CA ALA A 108 -1.29 -7.01 -8.39
C ALA A 108 -2.58 -6.21 -8.11
N ARG A 109 -3.35 -6.62 -7.09
CA ARG A 109 -4.57 -5.91 -6.65
C ARG A 109 -4.21 -4.53 -6.10
N PHE A 110 -3.19 -4.44 -5.24
CA PHE A 110 -2.69 -3.15 -4.74
C PHE A 110 -2.36 -2.24 -5.92
N CYS A 111 -1.55 -2.72 -6.86
CA CYS A 111 -1.10 -1.91 -7.99
C CYS A 111 -2.26 -1.35 -8.82
N LYS A 112 -3.24 -2.21 -9.17
CA LYS A 112 -4.44 -1.82 -9.92
C LYS A 112 -5.25 -0.78 -9.18
N GLU A 113 -5.60 -1.07 -7.94
CA GLU A 113 -6.49 -0.20 -7.15
C GLU A 113 -5.80 1.13 -6.78
N TRP A 114 -4.47 1.14 -6.61
CA TRP A 114 -3.68 2.35 -6.38
C TRP A 114 -3.73 3.28 -7.60
N ILE A 115 -3.57 2.74 -8.82
CA ILE A 115 -3.73 3.51 -10.07
C ILE A 115 -5.15 4.06 -10.19
N GLU A 116 -6.18 3.25 -9.89
CA GLU A 116 -7.58 3.67 -9.94
C GLU A 116 -7.88 4.84 -8.99
N VAL A 117 -7.28 4.87 -7.79
CA VAL A 117 -7.40 6.01 -6.88
C VAL A 117 -6.80 7.29 -7.49
N MET A 118 -5.62 7.19 -8.13
CA MET A 118 -4.98 8.35 -8.76
C MET A 118 -5.78 8.86 -9.96
N GLU A 119 -6.26 7.97 -10.82
CA GLU A 119 -7.05 8.36 -11.99
C GLU A 119 -8.44 8.87 -11.62
N ALA A 120 -9.07 8.33 -10.56
CA ALA A 120 -10.33 8.88 -10.04
C ALA A 120 -10.15 10.29 -9.47
N PHE A 121 -8.98 10.60 -8.88
CA PHE A 121 -8.66 11.96 -8.46
C PHE A 121 -8.40 12.89 -9.66
N GLY A 122 -7.69 12.40 -10.69
CA GLY A 122 -7.56 13.02 -12.01
C GLY A 122 -6.77 14.33 -12.09
N LYS A 123 -6.40 14.94 -10.96
CA LYS A 123 -5.67 16.21 -10.89
C LYS A 123 -4.16 15.99 -10.84
N TRP A 124 -3.63 15.46 -11.95
CA TRP A 124 -2.20 15.33 -12.18
C TRP A 124 -1.54 16.69 -12.28
N SER A 125 -0.30 16.81 -11.79
CA SER A 125 0.51 18.02 -11.96
C SER A 125 0.73 18.35 -13.44
N ASP A 126 1.19 19.58 -13.71
CA ASP A 126 1.49 20.03 -15.07
C ASP A 126 2.91 19.70 -15.53
N GLY A 127 3.74 19.11 -14.67
CA GLY A 127 5.15 18.82 -14.95
C GLY A 127 6.02 20.07 -15.04
N SER A 128 5.56 21.20 -14.51
CA SER A 128 6.34 22.43 -14.41
C SER A 128 7.12 22.50 -13.09
N ASN A 129 8.21 23.28 -13.08
CA ASN A 129 8.99 23.46 -11.85
C ASN A 129 8.22 24.23 -10.76
N ASN A 130 7.08 24.87 -11.07
CA ASN A 130 6.30 25.62 -10.10
C ASN A 130 5.21 24.74 -9.51
N ASP A 131 5.46 24.23 -8.31
CA ASP A 131 4.55 23.31 -7.65
C ASP A 131 4.07 23.87 -6.31
N GLN A 132 2.88 24.47 -6.34
CA GLN A 132 2.21 25.02 -5.15
C GLN A 132 1.83 23.96 -4.11
N ARG A 133 1.91 22.67 -4.44
CA ARG A 133 1.65 21.56 -3.52
C ARG A 133 2.83 21.31 -2.59
N LEU A 134 4.03 21.76 -2.96
CA LEU A 134 5.26 21.63 -2.18
C LEU A 134 5.49 22.84 -1.29
N GLU A 135 6.06 22.60 -0.11
CA GLU A 135 6.57 23.69 0.74
C GLU A 135 7.74 24.37 0.02
N GLY A 136 7.52 25.61 -0.43
CA GLY A 136 8.50 26.39 -1.20
C GLY A 136 8.15 26.58 -2.68
N GLY A 137 7.10 25.94 -3.20
CA GLY A 137 6.55 26.23 -4.53
C GLY A 137 7.42 25.79 -5.70
N TYR A 138 8.53 25.06 -5.47
CA TYR A 138 9.51 24.76 -6.51
C TYR A 138 9.95 23.29 -6.48
N GLU A 139 9.77 22.62 -7.62
CA GLU A 139 10.26 21.28 -7.87
C GLU A 139 11.44 21.33 -8.83
N ALA A 140 12.63 20.92 -8.37
CA ALA A 140 13.85 21.02 -9.17
C ALA A 140 13.82 20.10 -10.41
N VAL A 141 13.09 18.99 -10.33
CA VAL A 141 12.97 17.98 -11.40
C VAL A 141 11.52 17.53 -11.48
N PRO A 142 10.65 18.30 -12.16
CA PRO A 142 9.22 18.09 -12.07
C PRO A 142 8.77 16.83 -12.80
N THR A 143 7.74 16.20 -12.26
CA THR A 143 7.06 15.05 -12.87
C THR A 143 5.58 15.31 -13.07
N ARG A 144 4.90 14.46 -13.85
CA ARG A 144 3.44 14.35 -13.93
C ARG A 144 2.97 13.40 -12.83
N ASP A 145 2.54 13.94 -11.70
CA ASP A 145 2.36 13.16 -10.48
C ASP A 145 1.17 13.59 -9.62
N ILE A 146 0.83 12.72 -8.66
CA ILE A 146 -0.11 12.95 -7.57
C ILE A 146 0.53 12.52 -6.27
N HIS A 147 0.59 13.43 -5.29
CA HIS A 147 1.11 13.15 -3.95
C HIS A 147 0.08 12.45 -3.07
N MET A 148 0.54 11.55 -2.19
CA MET A 148 -0.34 10.79 -1.28
C MET A 148 -1.22 11.69 -0.39
N LYS A 149 -0.70 12.86 0.00
CA LYS A 149 -1.45 13.87 0.76
C LYS A 149 -2.69 14.38 0.02
N GLN A 150 -2.65 14.47 -1.31
CA GLN A 150 -3.77 14.96 -2.12
C GLN A 150 -4.96 13.99 -2.13
N VAL A 151 -4.69 12.69 -1.97
CA VAL A 151 -5.70 11.62 -1.99
C VAL A 151 -5.97 11.02 -0.59
N GLY A 152 -5.38 11.63 0.45
CA GLY A 152 -5.57 11.22 1.85
C GLY A 152 -4.94 9.87 2.20
N LEU A 153 -3.84 9.50 1.54
CA LEU A 153 -3.09 8.26 1.77
C LEU A 153 -1.73 8.51 2.47
N ASP A 154 -1.44 9.74 2.89
CA ASP A 154 -0.16 10.11 3.50
C ASP A 154 0.15 9.29 4.76
N LYS A 155 -0.82 9.13 5.67
CA LYS A 155 -0.64 8.35 6.90
C LYS A 155 -0.48 6.86 6.62
N GLN A 156 -1.33 6.31 5.76
CA GLN A 156 -1.30 4.92 5.34
C GLN A 156 0.04 4.59 4.68
N TRP A 157 0.52 5.47 3.82
CA TRP A 157 1.78 5.29 3.13
C TRP A 157 2.98 5.35 4.08
N LEU A 158 3.02 6.30 5.02
CA LEU A 158 4.06 6.34 6.06
C LEU A 158 4.04 5.07 6.93
N TYR A 159 2.86 4.52 7.21
CA TYR A 159 2.74 3.23 7.89
C TYR A 159 3.31 2.09 7.04
N ILE A 160 3.02 2.05 5.73
CA ILE A 160 3.60 1.07 4.80
C ILE A 160 5.13 1.17 4.76
N LEU A 161 5.68 2.39 4.71
CA LEU A 161 7.13 2.61 4.75
C LEU A 161 7.73 2.02 6.04
N LYS A 162 7.11 2.30 7.18
CA LYS A 162 7.59 1.85 8.49
C LYS A 162 7.50 0.33 8.66
N GLU A 163 6.39 -0.28 8.29
CA GLU A 163 6.10 -1.68 8.62
C GLU A 163 6.58 -2.65 7.53
N TYR A 164 6.64 -2.23 6.26
CA TYR A 164 6.97 -3.13 5.15
C TYR A 164 8.23 -2.77 4.37
N VAL A 165 8.54 -1.48 4.21
CA VAL A 165 9.77 -1.06 3.48
C VAL A 165 11.00 -1.07 4.38
N ARG A 166 10.90 -0.49 5.59
CA ARG A 166 12.03 -0.41 6.54
C ARG A 166 12.66 -1.78 6.83
N PRO A 167 11.90 -2.86 7.11
CA PRO A 167 12.52 -4.16 7.33
C PRO A 167 13.33 -4.66 6.12
N LEU A 168 12.87 -4.42 4.89
CA LEU A 168 13.62 -4.78 3.67
C LEU A 168 14.87 -3.93 3.51
N GLN A 169 14.80 -2.64 3.84
CA GLN A 169 15.95 -1.74 3.83
C GLN A 169 17.02 -2.20 4.81
N GLU A 170 16.63 -2.56 6.03
CA GLU A 170 17.56 -3.01 7.09
C GLU A 170 18.32 -4.29 6.70
N LEU A 171 17.73 -5.14 5.83
CA LEU A 171 18.40 -6.34 5.30
C LEU A 171 19.60 -6.00 4.41
N VAL A 172 19.51 -4.94 3.59
CA VAL A 172 20.47 -4.68 2.51
C VAL A 172 21.39 -3.49 2.74
N PHE A 173 20.97 -2.52 3.56
CA PHE A 173 21.83 -1.43 4.03
C PHE A 173 22.20 -1.65 5.49
N THR A 174 22.99 -2.70 5.73
CA THR A 174 23.44 -3.09 7.07
C THR A 174 24.09 -1.92 7.80
N GLY A 175 23.62 -1.65 9.02
CA GLY A 175 24.11 -0.56 9.86
C GLY A 175 23.35 0.77 9.71
N TYR A 176 22.44 0.90 8.73
CA TYR A 176 21.52 2.02 8.66
C TYR A 176 20.19 1.68 9.36
N TYR A 177 19.80 2.51 10.33
CA TYR A 177 18.55 2.35 11.09
C TYR A 177 17.90 3.70 11.35
N HIS A 178 16.61 3.82 10.99
CA HIS A 178 15.76 4.95 11.34
C HIS A 178 14.29 4.50 11.49
N ASN A 179 13.70 4.76 12.66
CA ASN A 179 12.34 4.31 12.97
C ASN A 179 11.59 5.36 13.82
N PRO A 180 10.48 5.92 13.32
CA PRO A 180 9.90 5.70 11.99
C PRO A 180 10.78 6.30 10.87
N PRO A 181 10.80 5.72 9.66
CA PRO A 181 11.38 6.40 8.51
C PRO A 181 10.61 7.69 8.22
N VAL A 182 11.30 8.71 7.74
CA VAL A 182 10.71 10.01 7.40
C VAL A 182 10.61 10.14 5.89
N SER A 183 9.44 10.49 5.37
CA SER A 183 9.29 10.79 3.94
C SER A 183 8.23 11.85 3.73
N VAL A 184 8.62 12.99 3.18
CA VAL A 184 7.71 14.10 2.82
C VAL A 184 7.23 13.96 1.38
N MET A 185 8.06 13.38 0.51
CA MET A 185 7.83 13.28 -0.93
C MET A 185 7.41 11.85 -1.27
N ASN A 186 6.09 11.61 -1.27
CA ASN A 186 5.47 10.34 -1.62
C ASN A 186 4.42 10.56 -2.69
N PHE A 187 4.65 10.02 -3.90
CA PHE A 187 3.84 10.37 -5.05
C PHE A 187 3.85 9.27 -6.12
N VAL A 188 2.74 9.17 -6.85
CA VAL A 188 2.64 8.34 -8.05
C VAL A 188 2.98 9.20 -9.24
N VAL A 189 3.90 8.73 -10.10
CA VAL A 189 4.24 9.37 -11.37
C VAL A 189 3.58 8.61 -12.51
N ARG A 190 3.09 9.35 -13.50
CA ARG A 190 2.58 8.82 -14.77
C ARG A 190 3.45 9.30 -15.94
N TYR A 191 4.01 8.36 -16.70
CA TYR A 191 4.71 8.65 -17.94
C TYR A 191 3.88 8.26 -19.14
N ARG A 192 3.73 9.18 -20.10
CA ARG A 192 3.04 8.97 -21.37
C ARG A 192 3.78 9.64 -22.53
N PRO A 193 3.75 9.07 -23.75
CA PRO A 193 4.37 9.65 -24.95
C PRO A 193 3.93 11.08 -25.27
N ASP A 194 2.65 11.39 -25.03
CA ASP A 194 1.97 12.65 -25.32
C ASP A 194 2.03 13.68 -24.18
N GLU A 195 2.58 13.31 -23.02
CA GLU A 195 2.77 14.20 -21.87
C GLU A 195 4.27 14.32 -21.54
N GLN A 196 4.69 13.69 -20.44
CA GLN A 196 6.07 13.60 -20.00
C GLN A 196 6.51 12.13 -20.14
N PRO A 197 7.27 11.78 -21.19
CA PRO A 197 7.61 10.38 -21.45
C PRO A 197 8.89 9.91 -20.76
N SER A 198 9.69 10.82 -20.20
CA SER A 198 11.01 10.54 -19.62
C SER A 198 11.32 11.51 -18.49
N LEU A 199 12.33 11.19 -17.69
CA LEU A 199 12.85 12.08 -16.65
C LEU A 199 14.34 12.27 -16.84
N ARG A 200 14.79 13.53 -16.88
CA ARG A 200 16.20 13.88 -17.09
C ARG A 200 17.10 13.34 -15.96
N PRO A 201 18.42 13.19 -16.21
CA PRO A 201 19.37 12.82 -15.18
C PRO A 201 19.30 13.71 -13.92
N HIS A 202 19.21 13.10 -12.73
CA HIS A 202 19.14 13.81 -11.45
C HIS A 202 19.60 12.94 -10.26
N HIS A 203 19.69 13.60 -9.09
CA HIS A 203 19.73 12.95 -7.79
C HIS A 203 18.42 13.20 -7.06
N ASP A 204 18.06 12.26 -6.20
CA ASP A 204 16.91 12.43 -5.31
C ASP A 204 17.35 13.12 -4.03
N SER A 205 16.46 13.92 -3.46
CA SER A 205 16.66 14.45 -2.12
C SER A 205 16.22 13.42 -1.09
N SER A 206 16.96 12.32 -0.98
CA SER A 206 16.73 11.22 -0.02
C SER A 206 18.05 10.59 0.41
N THR A 207 18.06 9.92 1.55
CA THR A 207 19.11 8.95 1.87
C THR A 207 18.97 7.75 0.91
N TYR A 208 17.76 7.21 0.81
CA TYR A 208 17.41 6.19 -0.18
C TYR A 208 16.03 6.46 -0.78
N THR A 209 15.86 6.07 -2.04
CA THR A 209 14.62 6.16 -2.78
C THR A 209 14.07 4.77 -3.00
N ILE A 210 12.75 4.64 -2.87
CA ILE A 210 12.02 3.47 -3.34
C ILE A 210 11.23 3.80 -4.60
N ASN A 211 11.17 2.83 -5.53
CA ASN A 211 10.43 2.94 -6.78
C ASN A 211 9.69 1.64 -7.06
N ILE A 212 8.36 1.65 -6.92
CA ILE A 212 7.50 0.49 -7.15
C ILE A 212 6.85 0.60 -8.51
N ALA A 213 7.00 -0.42 -9.35
CA ALA A 213 6.27 -0.50 -10.61
C ALA A 213 4.81 -0.89 -10.37
N LEU A 214 3.87 -0.06 -10.82
CA LEU A 214 2.43 -0.30 -10.62
C LEU A 214 1.76 -0.98 -11.82
N ASN A 215 2.41 -1.03 -12.98
CA ASN A 215 1.88 -1.71 -14.14
C ASN A 215 2.97 -2.38 -14.98
N THR A 216 2.57 -3.12 -16.00
CA THR A 216 3.38 -4.16 -16.63
C THR A 216 3.94 -3.69 -17.98
N PRO A 217 5.26 -3.73 -18.19
CA PRO A 217 5.86 -3.45 -19.49
C PRO A 217 5.38 -4.49 -20.52
N HIS A 218 5.25 -4.07 -21.77
CA HIS A 218 4.74 -4.86 -22.92
C HIS A 218 3.25 -5.24 -22.90
N ASP A 219 2.56 -5.00 -21.77
CA ASP A 219 1.09 -5.10 -21.70
C ASP A 219 0.45 -3.71 -21.61
N ASP A 220 0.96 -2.87 -20.70
CA ASP A 220 0.39 -1.55 -20.39
C ASP A 220 1.19 -0.39 -21.02
N TYR A 221 2.48 -0.59 -21.31
CA TYR A 221 3.37 0.40 -21.91
C TYR A 221 4.59 -0.23 -22.59
N GLU A 222 5.20 0.51 -23.53
CA GLU A 222 6.47 0.16 -24.17
C GLU A 222 7.60 1.12 -23.79
N GLY A 223 8.82 0.59 -23.73
CA GLY A 223 10.01 1.32 -23.31
C GLY A 223 10.04 1.55 -21.79
N GLY A 224 10.56 2.71 -21.36
CA GLY A 224 10.68 3.04 -19.94
C GLY A 224 11.80 2.31 -19.21
N GLY A 225 11.73 2.34 -17.88
CA GLY A 225 12.78 1.85 -16.97
C GLY A 225 13.53 2.98 -16.27
N CYS A 226 14.64 2.62 -15.65
CA CYS A 226 15.55 3.53 -14.95
C CYS A 226 17.00 3.22 -15.34
N ARG A 227 17.80 4.25 -15.63
CA ARG A 227 19.23 4.09 -15.90
C ARG A 227 20.07 4.80 -14.85
N PHE A 228 20.96 4.05 -14.20
CA PHE A 228 21.96 4.55 -13.27
C PHE A 228 23.25 4.86 -14.03
N ILE A 229 23.50 6.15 -14.26
CA ILE A 229 24.47 6.64 -15.24
C ILE A 229 25.90 6.29 -14.83
N ARG A 230 26.23 6.48 -13.54
CA ARG A 230 27.57 6.17 -13.00
C ARG A 230 27.99 4.70 -13.23
N TYR A 231 27.02 3.80 -13.32
CA TYR A 231 27.26 2.37 -13.50
C TYR A 231 27.03 1.89 -14.94
N ASN A 232 26.60 2.79 -15.83
CA ASN A 232 26.08 2.45 -17.16
C ASN A 232 25.11 1.25 -17.13
N CYS A 233 24.26 1.20 -16.10
CA CYS A 233 23.36 0.08 -15.84
C CYS A 233 21.91 0.55 -15.98
N SER A 234 21.07 -0.27 -16.59
CA SER A 234 19.65 0.02 -16.77
C SER A 234 18.80 -1.11 -16.21
N VAL A 235 17.81 -0.74 -15.41
CA VAL A 235 16.72 -1.62 -15.02
C VAL A 235 15.56 -1.35 -15.96
N ARG A 236 15.34 -2.27 -16.90
CA ARG A 236 14.19 -2.31 -17.80
C ARG A 236 13.26 -3.44 -17.37
N ASP A 237 12.12 -3.54 -18.02
CA ASP A 237 11.16 -4.63 -17.83
C ASP A 237 10.78 -4.81 -16.35
N THR A 238 10.47 -3.68 -15.70
CA THR A 238 10.20 -3.66 -14.26
C THR A 238 8.93 -4.47 -13.96
N LYS A 239 9.07 -5.49 -13.10
CA LYS A 239 8.00 -6.34 -12.59
C LYS A 239 6.98 -5.54 -11.77
N ARG A 240 5.71 -5.66 -12.12
CA ARG A 240 4.59 -5.08 -11.35
C ARG A 240 4.62 -5.55 -9.90
N GLY A 241 4.42 -4.62 -8.96
CA GLY A 241 4.42 -4.87 -7.52
C GLY A 241 5.79 -5.08 -6.89
N TRP A 242 6.87 -4.97 -7.68
CA TRP A 242 8.24 -5.00 -7.17
C TRP A 242 8.79 -3.59 -6.96
N MET A 243 9.61 -3.45 -5.92
CA MET A 243 10.23 -2.22 -5.45
C MET A 243 11.73 -2.21 -5.72
N LEU A 244 12.21 -1.20 -6.45
CA LEU A 244 13.63 -0.86 -6.51
C LEU A 244 14.03 -0.04 -5.27
N MET A 245 15.03 -0.55 -4.57
CA MET A 245 15.84 -0.02 -3.47
C MET A 245 17.13 0.69 -3.90
N HIS A 246 17.31 2.02 -3.85
CA HIS A 246 18.65 2.60 -4.11
C HIS A 246 18.96 3.88 -3.30
N PRO A 247 20.25 4.19 -3.03
CA PRO A 247 20.64 5.49 -2.47
C PRO A 247 20.16 6.67 -3.33
N GLY A 248 19.74 7.78 -2.72
CA GLY A 248 19.22 8.95 -3.46
C GLY A 248 20.30 9.96 -3.86
N ARG A 249 21.27 10.18 -2.96
CA ARG A 249 22.33 11.19 -3.10
C ARG A 249 23.67 10.59 -3.52
N LEU A 250 24.54 11.46 -4.06
CA LEU A 250 25.95 11.26 -4.40
C LEU A 250 26.25 10.19 -5.47
N THR A 251 25.82 8.95 -5.27
CA THR A 251 26.31 7.79 -6.04
C THR A 251 25.34 7.30 -7.13
N HIS A 252 24.04 7.57 -7.02
CA HIS A 252 23.04 7.02 -7.94
C HIS A 252 22.41 8.11 -8.80
N PHE A 253 23.26 8.86 -9.52
CA PHE A 253 22.79 9.79 -10.54
C PHE A 253 22.09 9.01 -11.65
N HIS A 254 20.79 9.24 -11.82
CA HIS A 254 19.94 8.36 -12.62
C HIS A 254 18.93 9.13 -13.48
N GLU A 255 18.40 8.47 -14.50
CA GLU A 255 17.40 9.02 -15.43
C GLU A 255 16.23 8.04 -15.63
N GLY A 256 15.05 8.61 -15.87
CA GLY A 256 13.86 7.86 -16.28
C GLY A 256 13.88 7.66 -17.79
N LEU A 257 14.04 6.41 -18.24
CA LEU A 257 14.08 6.08 -19.66
C LEU A 257 12.73 6.38 -20.33
N ARG A 258 12.78 6.68 -21.63
CA ARG A 258 11.61 7.13 -22.39
C ARG A 258 10.57 6.01 -22.57
N VAL A 259 9.33 6.30 -22.21
CA VAL A 259 8.13 5.53 -22.59
C VAL A 259 7.73 5.92 -24.01
N THR A 260 7.56 4.93 -24.87
CA THR A 260 7.27 5.14 -26.30
C THR A 260 5.83 4.89 -26.67
N GLU A 261 5.13 4.01 -25.96
CA GLU A 261 3.70 3.70 -26.13
C GLU A 261 3.05 3.40 -24.79
N GLY A 262 1.72 3.54 -24.73
CA GLY A 262 0.94 3.25 -23.52
C GLY A 262 1.19 4.24 -22.38
N THR A 263 0.97 3.78 -21.15
CA THR A 263 1.12 4.60 -19.94
C THR A 263 1.85 3.82 -18.86
N ARG A 264 2.90 4.39 -18.28
CA ARG A 264 3.65 3.77 -17.18
C ARG A 264 3.36 4.47 -15.86
N TYR A 265 3.01 3.70 -14.84
CA TYR A 265 2.80 4.19 -13.48
C TYR A 265 3.85 3.63 -12.52
N ILE A 266 4.42 4.51 -11.69
CA ILE A 266 5.34 4.12 -10.62
C ILE A 266 5.00 4.88 -9.33
N MET A 267 5.14 4.22 -8.18
CA MET A 267 5.06 4.85 -6.87
C MET A 267 6.48 5.14 -6.36
N ILE A 268 6.74 6.40 -6.03
CA ILE A 268 8.05 6.89 -5.60
C ILE A 268 7.97 7.39 -4.17
N SER A 269 9.02 7.13 -3.39
CA SER A 269 9.21 7.82 -2.10
C SER A 269 10.67 8.15 -1.85
N PHE A 270 10.90 9.40 -1.46
CA PHE A 270 12.20 9.90 -1.03
C PHE A 270 12.30 9.77 0.48
N VAL A 271 13.00 8.73 0.93
CA VAL A 271 13.05 8.36 2.35
C VAL A 271 14.31 8.91 3.00
N ASP A 272 14.12 9.48 4.17
CA ASP A 272 15.12 10.12 5.01
C ASP A 272 15.93 11.22 4.26
N PRO A 273 15.24 12.28 3.78
CA PRO A 273 15.83 13.42 3.06
C PRO A 273 16.85 14.24 3.86
#